data_AF-A0A0L0SS57-F1
#
_entry.id   AF-A0A0L0SS57-F1
#
_cell.length_a   1.000
_cell.length_b   1.000
_cell.length_c   1.000
_cell.angle_alpha   90.00
_cell.angle_beta   90.00
_cell.angle_gamma   90.00
#
_symmetry.space_group_name_H-M   'P 1'
#
loop_
_entity.id
_entity.type
_entity.pdbx_description
1 polymer ?
#
loop_
_entity_poly.entity_id
_entity_poly.type
_entity_poly.pdbx_seq_one_letter_code
_entity_poly.pdbx_strand_id
1 'polypeptide(L)'
;MPTMTFPALAHLSVGFPCLFDDLAMVAAMPALKELALFMEPMDQNWATAFVTTIPWPTVTNMIINRRAFKGSDELLQIDAAVLDALPHLTVLTLLSPIKWLDETAPTLVFVTHLTTSFRTLAAFSRTSLPRLVHLTFNEKGYAGHQGDTLPALPMLHTIRAQCIPPSLIEQLMRAPRLTRVRIARIDPGAGSPPPILHLEYRQGHQMWRALPTMSAKHRIADMLVIDVAHVVDADAAATEIEAVIRWAAKGAREEKEAAANKRQTKVGQSRTATAAADAGNKRPAFPALEHGHDPLLAVKCHIAAGVGAEFVDRVKGMFAELQELRVEVKVLLSC
;
A
#
# COMPACT_ATOMS: atom_id res chain seq x y z
N MET A 1 22.70 -18.23 -34.22
CA MET A 1 23.90 -17.84 -33.43
C MET A 1 23.90 -16.32 -33.32
N PRO A 2 24.41 -15.74 -32.22
CA PRO A 2 24.58 -14.29 -32.12
C PRO A 2 25.54 -13.81 -33.22
N THR A 3 25.22 -12.69 -33.87
CA THR A 3 26.05 -12.07 -34.91
C THR A 3 26.90 -10.91 -34.36
N MET A 4 26.58 -10.42 -33.16
CA MET A 4 27.34 -9.41 -32.43
C MET A 4 27.71 -9.94 -31.05
N THR A 5 28.85 -9.53 -30.51
CA THR A 5 29.29 -9.89 -29.14
C THR A 5 29.89 -8.67 -28.46
N PHE A 6 29.41 -8.37 -27.26
CA PHE A 6 29.84 -7.24 -26.44
C PHE A 6 30.42 -7.77 -25.11
N PRO A 7 31.66 -8.31 -25.12
CA PRO A 7 32.18 -9.16 -24.05
C PRO A 7 32.43 -8.40 -22.73
N ALA A 8 32.54 -7.08 -22.77
CA ALA A 8 32.77 -6.22 -21.61
C ALA A 8 31.57 -5.32 -21.26
N LEU A 9 30.43 -5.44 -21.95
CA LEU A 9 29.26 -4.60 -21.71
C LEU A 9 28.51 -5.07 -20.45
N ALA A 10 28.77 -4.41 -19.33
CA ALA A 10 28.14 -4.73 -18.04
C ALA A 10 26.76 -4.07 -17.82
N HIS A 11 26.42 -3.05 -18.61
CA HIS A 11 25.20 -2.25 -18.47
C HIS A 11 24.56 -2.02 -19.84
N LEU A 12 23.25 -2.27 -19.98
CA LEU A 12 22.47 -1.98 -21.19
C LEU A 12 21.22 -1.19 -20.81
N SER A 13 20.92 -0.14 -21.59
CA SER A 13 19.70 0.66 -21.46
C SER A 13 19.06 0.81 -22.84
N VAL A 14 17.81 0.36 -22.99
CA VAL A 14 17.07 0.40 -24.27
C VAL A 14 15.78 1.20 -24.11
N GLY A 15 15.54 2.12 -25.04
CA GLY A 15 14.36 3.02 -25.06
C GLY A 15 13.19 2.58 -25.94
N PHE A 16 13.38 1.53 -26.75
CA PHE A 16 12.43 1.12 -27.79
C PHE A 16 12.28 -0.42 -27.80
N PRO A 17 11.04 -0.96 -27.73
CA PRO A 17 10.82 -2.42 -27.67
C PRO A 17 11.46 -3.18 -28.83
N CYS A 18 11.27 -2.72 -30.07
CA CYS A 18 11.81 -3.36 -31.27
C CYS A 18 13.35 -3.48 -31.24
N LEU A 19 14.05 -2.44 -30.78
CA LEU A 19 15.52 -2.46 -30.63
C LEU A 19 15.96 -3.44 -29.53
N PHE A 20 15.13 -3.67 -28.51
CA PHE A 20 15.41 -4.69 -27.50
C PHE A 20 15.26 -6.10 -28.08
N ASP A 21 14.18 -6.36 -28.83
CA ASP A 21 13.94 -7.67 -29.47
C ASP A 21 15.04 -8.01 -30.48
N ASP A 22 15.44 -7.05 -31.32
CA ASP A 22 16.59 -7.19 -32.23
C ASP A 22 17.88 -7.53 -31.47
N LEU A 23 18.20 -6.77 -30.42
CA LEU A 23 19.40 -7.02 -29.59
C LEU A 23 19.35 -8.38 -28.89
N ALA A 24 18.20 -8.80 -28.38
CA ALA A 24 18.02 -10.12 -27.76
C ALA A 24 18.27 -11.26 -28.78
N MET A 25 17.83 -11.08 -30.03
CA MET A 25 18.04 -12.08 -31.08
C MET A 25 19.50 -12.15 -31.58
N VAL A 26 20.24 -11.05 -31.61
CA VAL A 26 21.54 -10.97 -32.29
C VAL A 26 22.78 -10.81 -31.41
N ALA A 27 22.65 -10.34 -30.16
CA ALA A 27 23.79 -9.88 -29.36
C ALA A 27 24.12 -10.77 -28.15
N ALA A 28 25.32 -11.32 -28.12
CA ALA A 28 25.88 -11.96 -26.92
C ALA A 28 26.50 -10.91 -25.98
N MET A 29 26.00 -10.83 -24.74
CA MET A 29 26.49 -9.89 -23.72
C MET A 29 26.87 -10.61 -22.42
N PRO A 30 27.93 -11.46 -22.43
CA PRO A 30 28.23 -12.38 -21.33
C PRO A 30 28.70 -11.72 -20.02
N ALA A 31 28.92 -10.40 -20.01
CA ALA A 31 29.25 -9.62 -18.82
C ALA A 31 28.08 -8.77 -18.31
N LEU A 32 26.91 -8.81 -18.96
CA LEU A 32 25.77 -7.93 -18.67
C LEU A 32 25.18 -8.23 -17.28
N LYS A 33 25.19 -7.23 -16.40
CA LYS A 33 24.65 -7.30 -15.03
C LYS A 33 23.46 -6.39 -14.83
N GLU A 34 23.46 -5.21 -15.48
CA GLU A 34 22.39 -4.23 -15.36
C GLU A 34 21.64 -4.05 -16.68
N LEU A 35 20.33 -4.25 -16.65
CA LEU A 35 19.45 -4.13 -17.81
C LEU A 35 18.30 -3.16 -17.51
N ALA A 36 18.21 -2.06 -18.26
CA ALA A 36 17.15 -1.07 -18.14
C ALA A 36 16.30 -1.02 -19.41
N LEU A 37 15.03 -1.41 -19.30
CA LEU A 37 14.03 -1.39 -20.35
C LEU A 37 13.08 -0.21 -20.11
N PHE A 38 13.31 0.87 -20.85
CA PHE A 38 12.41 2.02 -20.92
C PHE A 38 11.52 1.81 -22.13
N MET A 39 10.32 1.25 -21.92
CA MET A 39 9.36 1.07 -22.99
C MET A 39 8.62 2.39 -23.22
N GLU A 40 9.17 3.21 -24.11
CA GLU A 40 8.34 4.21 -24.76
C GLU A 40 7.27 3.50 -25.59
N PRO A 41 6.02 4.00 -25.60
CA PRO A 41 5.01 3.49 -26.50
C PRO A 41 5.49 3.55 -27.95
N MET A 42 5.11 2.50 -28.70
CA MET A 42 4.95 2.47 -30.21
C MET A 42 2.49 3.38 -31.70
N ASP A 43 2.19 4.65 -32.15
CA ASP A 43 0.92 5.30 -32.42
C ASP A 43 -0.17 4.87 -31.41
N GLN A 44 -1.41 4.72 -31.85
CA GLN A 44 -2.51 4.26 -30.98
C GLN A 44 -2.76 2.74 -31.12
N ASN A 45 -1.86 2.03 -31.81
CA ASN A 45 -2.10 0.65 -32.27
C ASN A 45 -1.26 -0.41 -31.54
N TRP A 46 -0.02 -0.13 -31.10
CA TRP A 46 0.69 -1.02 -30.17
C TRP A 46 0.28 -0.75 -28.71
N ALA A 47 -0.98 -1.08 -28.41
CA ALA A 47 -1.60 -1.02 -27.08
C ALA A 47 -0.95 -1.95 -26.03
N THR A 48 -0.03 -2.81 -26.46
CA THR A 48 0.74 -3.73 -25.61
C THR A 48 2.20 -3.72 -26.05
N ALA A 49 3.08 -3.25 -25.15
CA ALA A 49 4.49 -3.57 -25.20
C ALA A 49 4.70 -4.85 -24.37
N PHE A 50 5.54 -5.75 -24.86
CA PHE A 50 5.80 -7.06 -24.25
C PHE A 50 7.28 -7.20 -23.89
N VAL A 51 7.58 -8.10 -22.94
CA VAL A 51 8.93 -8.65 -22.73
C VAL A 51 8.81 -10.16 -22.72
N THR A 52 9.27 -10.80 -23.80
CA THR A 52 9.07 -12.24 -24.09
C THR A 52 10.38 -13.04 -24.15
N THR A 53 11.55 -12.38 -24.17
CA THR A 53 12.86 -13.03 -24.03
C THR A 53 13.85 -12.13 -23.30
N ILE A 54 14.73 -12.69 -22.47
CA ILE A 54 15.94 -12.03 -21.96
C ILE A 54 17.07 -13.07 -22.02
N PRO A 55 17.95 -13.05 -23.03
CA PRO A 55 18.91 -14.13 -23.29
C PRO A 55 20.21 -14.03 -22.46
N TRP A 56 20.27 -13.12 -21.49
CA TRP A 56 21.48 -12.79 -20.73
C TRP A 56 21.30 -13.20 -19.26
N PRO A 57 21.58 -14.47 -18.88
CA PRO A 57 21.31 -15.00 -17.53
C PRO A 57 22.19 -14.37 -16.43
N THR A 58 23.19 -13.56 -16.80
CA THR A 58 24.08 -12.83 -15.91
C THR A 58 23.48 -11.55 -15.33
N VAL A 59 22.30 -11.13 -15.80
CA VAL A 59 21.60 -9.93 -15.28
C VAL A 59 21.25 -10.12 -13.80
N THR A 60 21.79 -9.24 -12.95
CA THR A 60 21.49 -9.20 -11.51
C THR A 60 20.49 -8.10 -11.17
N ASN A 61 20.53 -7.00 -11.92
CA ASN A 61 19.80 -5.76 -11.66
C ASN A 61 18.95 -5.44 -12.89
N MET A 62 17.62 -5.41 -12.75
CA MET A 62 16.72 -5.10 -13.86
C MET A 62 15.77 -3.94 -13.52
N ILE A 63 15.65 -3.00 -14.45
CA ILE A 63 14.68 -1.90 -14.42
C ILE A 63 13.73 -2.09 -15.62
N ILE A 64 12.43 -2.08 -15.36
CA ILE A 64 11.38 -2.09 -16.37
C ILE A 64 10.44 -0.92 -16.10
N ASN A 65 10.27 -0.05 -17.10
CA ASN A 65 9.48 1.17 -16.99
C ASN A 65 8.80 1.49 -18.32
N ARG A 66 7.47 1.39 -18.38
CA ARG A 66 6.68 1.93 -19.50
C ARG A 66 6.42 3.42 -19.28
N ARG A 67 6.79 4.25 -20.26
CA ARG A 67 6.54 5.71 -20.24
C ARG A 67 5.06 5.98 -20.53
N ALA A 68 4.21 5.85 -19.50
CA ALA A 68 2.76 5.99 -19.64
C ALA A 68 2.35 7.34 -20.22
N PHE A 69 1.45 7.33 -21.20
CA PHE A 69 0.80 8.55 -21.67
C PHE A 69 -0.21 9.06 -20.63
N LYS A 70 -0.46 10.36 -20.64
CA LYS A 70 -1.31 11.03 -19.65
C LYS A 70 -2.78 10.65 -19.85
N GLY A 71 -3.22 9.60 -19.17
CA GLY A 71 -4.61 9.10 -19.21
C GLY A 71 -4.77 7.64 -19.66
N SER A 72 -3.69 6.91 -19.94
CA SER A 72 -3.76 5.48 -20.26
C SER A 72 -3.69 4.62 -18.97
N ASP A 73 -4.78 3.92 -18.65
CA ASP A 73 -4.81 2.88 -17.59
C ASP A 73 -4.22 1.52 -18.04
N GLU A 74 -3.68 1.47 -19.26
CA GLU A 74 -3.10 0.29 -19.89
C GLU A 74 -1.90 -0.29 -19.11
N LEU A 75 -2.04 -1.56 -18.74
CA LEU A 75 -0.99 -2.34 -18.09
C LEU A 75 0.11 -2.74 -19.07
N LEU A 76 1.37 -2.65 -18.64
CA LEU A 76 2.50 -3.25 -19.34
C LEU A 76 2.41 -4.78 -19.28
N GLN A 77 2.60 -5.50 -20.39
CA GLN A 77 2.54 -6.96 -20.38
C GLN A 77 3.93 -7.59 -20.31
N ILE A 78 4.11 -8.57 -19.43
CA ILE A 78 5.38 -9.26 -19.18
C ILE A 78 5.11 -10.76 -19.09
N ASP A 79 5.95 -11.57 -19.74
CA ASP A 79 5.98 -13.01 -19.48
C ASP A 79 6.71 -13.28 -18.14
N ALA A 80 6.03 -13.98 -17.24
CA ALA A 80 6.56 -14.39 -15.94
C ALA A 80 7.74 -15.36 -16.06
N ALA A 81 7.70 -16.30 -17.02
CA ALA A 81 8.74 -17.30 -17.21
C ALA A 81 10.07 -16.66 -17.59
N VAL A 82 10.03 -15.53 -18.31
CA VAL A 82 11.23 -14.77 -18.73
C VAL A 82 11.97 -14.15 -17.55
N LEU A 83 11.25 -13.72 -16.50
CA LEU A 83 11.89 -13.20 -15.28
C LEU A 83 12.38 -14.34 -14.37
N ASP A 84 11.65 -15.44 -14.28
CA ASP A 84 12.05 -16.63 -13.52
C ASP A 84 13.25 -17.36 -14.16
N ALA A 85 13.44 -17.22 -15.48
CA ALA A 85 14.60 -17.73 -16.22
C ALA A 85 15.92 -16.98 -15.95
N LEU A 86 15.93 -15.93 -15.11
CA LEU A 86 17.14 -15.19 -14.74
C LEU A 86 17.67 -15.65 -13.37
N PRO A 87 18.61 -16.62 -13.31
CA PRO A 87 19.05 -17.26 -12.05
C PRO A 87 19.85 -16.35 -11.12
N HIS A 88 20.16 -15.13 -11.55
CA HIS A 88 20.97 -14.16 -10.81
C HIS A 88 20.23 -12.84 -10.52
N LEU A 89 18.96 -12.70 -10.96
CA LEU A 89 18.14 -11.52 -10.74
C LEU A 89 17.86 -11.34 -9.23
N THR A 90 18.49 -10.33 -8.63
CA THR A 90 18.41 -10.03 -7.19
C THR A 90 17.78 -8.67 -6.91
N VAL A 91 17.87 -7.73 -7.85
CA VAL A 91 17.26 -6.39 -7.77
C VAL A 91 16.32 -6.21 -8.96
N LEU A 92 15.02 -6.03 -8.69
CA LEU A 92 14.00 -5.78 -9.71
C LEU A 92 13.27 -4.47 -9.45
N THR A 93 13.07 -3.69 -10.51
CA THR A 93 12.42 -2.37 -10.44
C THR A 93 11.34 -2.29 -11.52
N LEU A 94 10.07 -2.33 -11.13
CA LEU A 94 8.89 -2.35 -11.99
C LEU A 94 8.12 -1.04 -11.80
N LEU A 95 8.47 0.02 -12.54
CA LEU A 95 7.98 1.38 -12.29
C LEU A 95 6.56 1.64 -12.79
N SER A 96 5.99 0.71 -13.56
CA SER A 96 4.64 0.78 -14.13
C SER A 96 3.73 -0.31 -13.56
N PRO A 97 2.41 -0.09 -13.52
CA PRO A 97 1.43 -1.17 -13.42
C PRO A 97 1.62 -2.20 -14.54
N ILE A 98 1.60 -3.50 -14.19
CA ILE A 98 1.79 -4.60 -15.14
C ILE A 98 0.61 -5.59 -15.14
N LYS A 99 0.54 -6.41 -16.20
CA LYS A 99 -0.21 -7.66 -16.25
C LYS A 99 0.75 -8.79 -16.67
N TRP A 100 0.65 -9.95 -16.05
CA TRP A 100 1.32 -11.15 -16.56
C TRP A 100 0.58 -11.67 -17.79
N LEU A 101 1.33 -12.06 -18.83
CA LEU A 101 0.79 -12.42 -20.13
C LEU A 101 -0.26 -13.54 -20.03
N ASP A 102 0.14 -14.69 -19.47
CA ASP A 102 -0.71 -15.86 -19.25
C ASP A 102 -1.39 -15.88 -17.87
N GLU A 103 -1.58 -14.70 -17.27
CA GLU A 103 -2.12 -14.45 -15.92
C GLU A 103 -1.39 -15.14 -14.75
N THR A 104 -0.32 -15.89 -15.07
CA THR A 104 0.55 -16.63 -14.15
C THR A 104 1.61 -15.70 -13.59
N ALA A 105 1.66 -15.54 -12.26
CA ALA A 105 2.67 -14.70 -11.62
C ALA A 105 4.02 -15.43 -11.46
N PRO A 106 5.17 -14.74 -11.64
CA PRO A 106 6.49 -15.33 -11.48
C PRO A 106 6.83 -15.60 -10.01
N THR A 107 7.70 -16.57 -9.78
CA THR A 107 8.15 -16.95 -8.43
C THR A 107 9.23 -16.03 -7.88
N LEU A 108 10.11 -15.51 -8.74
CA LEU A 108 11.23 -14.61 -8.44
C LEU A 108 12.06 -15.04 -7.21
N VAL A 109 12.43 -16.32 -7.15
CA VAL A 109 13.03 -16.95 -5.95
C VAL A 109 14.36 -16.32 -5.48
N PHE A 110 15.04 -15.55 -6.32
CA PHE A 110 16.31 -14.88 -6.00
C PHE A 110 16.16 -13.38 -5.70
N VAL A 111 15.00 -12.76 -5.95
CA VAL A 111 14.81 -11.32 -5.77
C VAL A 111 14.79 -10.95 -4.28
N THR A 112 15.71 -10.06 -3.90
CA THR A 112 15.89 -9.54 -2.53
C THR A 112 15.47 -8.08 -2.41
N HIS A 113 15.49 -7.33 -3.52
CA HIS A 113 15.10 -5.93 -3.60
C HIS A 113 14.04 -5.75 -4.69
N LEU A 114 12.88 -5.18 -4.33
CA LEU A 114 11.81 -4.85 -5.26
C LEU A 114 11.41 -3.38 -5.11
N THR A 115 11.48 -2.62 -6.21
CA THR A 115 10.88 -1.29 -6.31
C THR A 115 9.68 -1.35 -7.25
N THR A 116 8.48 -1.00 -6.80
CA THR A 116 7.26 -1.19 -7.61
C THR A 116 6.08 -0.27 -7.25
N SER A 117 4.92 -0.49 -7.87
CA SER A 117 3.60 0.02 -7.47
C SER A 117 2.86 -1.00 -6.60
N PHE A 118 1.86 -0.56 -5.83
CA PHE A 118 0.99 -1.50 -5.10
C PHE A 118 0.21 -2.39 -6.07
N ARG A 119 -0.31 -1.82 -7.17
CA ARG A 119 -1.07 -2.57 -8.19
C ARG A 119 -0.23 -3.67 -8.84
N THR A 120 1.08 -3.46 -9.02
CA THR A 120 2.00 -4.51 -9.47
C THR A 120 2.35 -5.49 -8.35
N LEU A 121 2.50 -5.06 -7.09
CA LEU A 121 2.71 -6.00 -5.98
C LEU A 121 1.51 -6.96 -5.79
N ALA A 122 0.29 -6.46 -5.96
CA ALA A 122 -0.95 -7.24 -5.94
C ALA A 122 -1.07 -8.27 -7.08
N ALA A 123 -0.31 -8.12 -8.16
CA ALA A 123 -0.27 -9.09 -9.25
C ALA A 123 0.61 -10.32 -8.94
N PHE A 124 1.35 -10.35 -7.82
CA PHE A 124 2.18 -11.50 -7.44
C PHE A 124 1.40 -12.56 -6.64
N SER A 125 1.73 -13.83 -6.85
CA SER A 125 1.13 -14.93 -6.09
C SER A 125 1.54 -14.92 -4.62
N ARG A 126 0.76 -15.58 -3.74
CA ARG A 126 1.12 -15.75 -2.32
C ARG A 126 2.50 -16.39 -2.09
N THR A 127 3.00 -17.17 -3.05
CA THR A 127 4.30 -17.88 -2.99
C THR A 127 5.43 -17.17 -3.75
N SER A 128 5.15 -16.08 -4.46
CA SER A 128 6.16 -15.26 -5.13
C SER A 128 7.04 -14.51 -4.13
N LEU A 129 8.23 -14.09 -4.57
CA LEU A 129 9.15 -13.22 -3.81
C LEU A 129 9.60 -13.78 -2.43
N PRO A 130 9.87 -15.09 -2.26
CA PRO A 130 10.11 -15.71 -0.95
C PRO A 130 11.37 -15.20 -0.22
N ARG A 131 12.29 -14.54 -0.94
CA ARG A 131 13.54 -13.97 -0.40
C ARG A 131 13.54 -12.44 -0.32
N LEU A 132 12.40 -11.77 -0.52
CA LEU A 132 12.34 -10.30 -0.52
C LEU A 132 12.72 -9.70 0.84
N VAL A 133 13.78 -8.89 0.88
CA VAL A 133 14.30 -8.21 2.08
C VAL A 133 13.93 -6.73 2.08
N HIS A 134 13.92 -6.09 0.92
CA HIS A 134 13.70 -4.65 0.75
C HIS A 134 12.58 -4.36 -0.27
N LEU A 135 11.50 -3.71 0.18
CA LEU A 135 10.37 -3.28 -0.65
C LEU A 135 10.29 -1.76 -0.71
N THR A 136 10.23 -1.18 -1.90
CA THR A 136 10.04 0.26 -2.13
C THR A 136 8.84 0.52 -3.04
N PHE A 137 7.92 1.37 -2.62
CA PHE A 137 6.81 1.84 -3.45
C PHE A 137 7.14 3.18 -4.10
N ASN A 138 7.02 3.25 -5.43
CA ASN A 138 7.32 4.44 -6.25
C ASN A 138 6.08 5.32 -6.55
N GLU A 139 5.01 5.20 -5.76
CA GLU A 139 3.74 5.88 -6.01
C GLU A 139 3.50 7.05 -5.05
N LYS A 140 3.03 8.19 -5.58
CA LYS A 140 2.72 9.41 -4.81
C LYS A 140 1.33 9.38 -4.17
N GLY A 141 0.52 8.37 -4.45
CA GLY A 141 -0.85 8.18 -3.96
C GLY A 141 -1.38 6.81 -4.37
N TYR A 142 -2.48 6.38 -3.74
CA TYR A 142 -3.08 5.06 -3.97
C TYR A 142 -4.29 5.15 -4.90
N ALA A 143 -4.37 4.24 -5.87
CA ALA A 143 -5.45 4.13 -6.85
C ALA A 143 -5.89 2.67 -7.09
N GLY A 144 -5.56 1.75 -6.18
CA GLY A 144 -5.96 0.35 -6.26
C GLY A 144 -7.37 0.09 -5.71
N HIS A 145 -7.85 -1.13 -5.88
CA HIS A 145 -9.15 -1.58 -5.39
C HIS A 145 -9.04 -2.24 -4.00
N GLN A 146 -10.16 -2.43 -3.32
CA GLN A 146 -10.19 -3.26 -2.12
C GLN A 146 -10.20 -4.75 -2.50
N GLY A 147 -9.54 -5.59 -1.70
CA GLY A 147 -9.60 -7.07 -1.82
C GLY A 147 -8.37 -7.74 -2.45
N ASP A 148 -7.43 -6.96 -3.00
CA ASP A 148 -6.19 -7.48 -3.60
C ASP A 148 -5.42 -8.39 -2.64
N THR A 149 -5.16 -9.64 -3.06
CA THR A 149 -4.31 -10.59 -2.32
C THR A 149 -2.85 -10.31 -2.60
N LEU A 150 -2.07 -10.11 -1.53
CA LEU A 150 -0.65 -9.79 -1.62
C LEU A 150 0.26 -11.03 -1.45
N PRO A 151 1.49 -11.02 -2.03
CA PRO A 151 2.48 -12.08 -1.84
C PRO A 151 2.88 -12.21 -0.37
N ALA A 152 3.17 -13.41 0.13
CA ALA A 152 3.68 -13.56 1.50
C ALA A 152 5.13 -13.04 1.59
N LEU A 153 5.42 -12.20 2.60
CA LEU A 153 6.71 -11.50 2.73
C LEU A 153 7.48 -11.90 4.01
N PRO A 154 7.82 -13.20 4.21
CA PRO A 154 8.41 -13.70 5.47
C PRO A 154 9.84 -13.18 5.74
N MET A 155 10.54 -12.72 4.70
CA MET A 155 11.93 -12.26 4.75
C MET A 155 12.07 -10.73 4.75
N LEU A 156 10.97 -9.98 4.80
CA LEU A 156 11.00 -8.52 4.67
C LEU A 156 11.60 -7.85 5.92
N HIS A 157 12.67 -7.08 5.72
CA HIS A 157 13.31 -6.29 6.79
C HIS A 157 13.07 -4.78 6.62
N THR A 158 12.94 -4.28 5.39
CA THR A 158 12.74 -2.85 5.10
C THR A 158 11.55 -2.60 4.16
N ILE A 159 10.69 -1.67 4.53
CA ILE A 159 9.72 -1.04 3.63
C ILE A 159 9.95 0.47 3.52
N ARG A 160 9.89 1.00 2.30
CA ARG A 160 9.84 2.44 1.99
C ARG A 160 8.62 2.76 1.12
N ALA A 161 7.83 3.76 1.50
CA ALA A 161 6.70 4.24 0.71
C ALA A 161 6.44 5.73 0.95
N GLN A 162 5.93 6.44 -0.06
CA GLN A 162 5.26 7.72 0.21
C GLN A 162 3.82 7.50 0.70
N CYS A 163 3.18 6.43 0.26
CA CYS A 163 1.76 6.15 0.45
C CYS A 163 1.52 4.63 0.46
N ILE A 164 0.64 4.12 1.33
CA ILE A 164 0.16 2.71 1.29
C ILE A 164 -1.35 2.63 1.58
N PRO A 165 -2.06 1.60 1.09
CA PRO A 165 -3.42 1.30 1.54
C PRO A 165 -3.45 0.65 2.93
N PRO A 166 -4.57 0.75 3.68
CA PRO A 166 -4.71 0.12 4.99
C PRO A 166 -4.51 -1.40 5.00
N SER A 167 -4.91 -2.11 3.94
CA SER A 167 -4.77 -3.58 3.83
C SER A 167 -3.32 -4.07 3.95
N LEU A 168 -2.35 -3.27 3.50
CA LEU A 168 -0.93 -3.60 3.62
C LEU A 168 -0.44 -3.54 5.09
N ILE A 169 -1.10 -2.74 5.95
CA ILE A 169 -0.71 -2.59 7.36
C ILE A 169 -0.80 -3.93 8.08
N GLU A 170 -1.91 -4.67 7.92
CA GLU A 170 -2.07 -5.96 8.59
C GLU A 170 -1.00 -6.97 8.19
N GLN A 171 -0.62 -6.97 6.91
CA GLN A 171 0.42 -7.86 6.40
C GLN A 171 1.79 -7.47 6.98
N LEU A 172 2.09 -6.17 7.05
CA LEU A 172 3.33 -5.68 7.64
C LEU A 172 3.39 -5.95 9.16
N MET A 173 2.27 -5.91 9.89
CA MET A 173 2.18 -6.35 11.29
C MET A 173 2.58 -7.83 11.46
N ARG A 174 2.22 -8.67 10.47
CA ARG A 174 2.52 -10.11 10.48
C ARG A 174 3.94 -10.45 9.99
N ALA A 175 4.73 -9.49 9.51
CA ALA A 175 6.07 -9.70 8.96
C ALA A 175 7.16 -9.71 10.07
N PRO A 176 7.68 -10.87 10.50
CA PRO A 176 8.42 -11.00 11.77
C PRO A 176 9.84 -10.43 11.76
N ARG A 177 10.38 -10.08 10.59
CA ARG A 177 11.74 -9.53 10.43
C ARG A 177 11.77 -8.02 10.16
N LEU A 178 10.60 -7.37 10.16
CA LEU A 178 10.43 -5.99 9.74
C LEU A 178 11.04 -5.02 10.78
N THR A 179 12.23 -4.51 10.48
CA THR A 179 13.03 -3.66 11.37
C THR A 179 13.13 -2.21 10.91
N ARG A 180 12.78 -1.90 9.66
CA ARG A 180 12.84 -0.55 9.11
C ARG A 180 11.58 -0.21 8.31
N VAL A 181 10.75 0.66 8.88
CA VAL A 181 9.53 1.19 8.25
C VAL A 181 9.76 2.67 7.94
N ARG A 182 9.60 3.07 6.67
CA ARG A 182 9.66 4.47 6.22
C ARG A 182 8.48 4.77 5.30
N ILE A 183 7.32 5.05 5.91
CA ILE A 183 6.04 5.28 5.24
C ILE A 183 5.54 6.66 5.64
N ALA A 184 5.26 7.54 4.66
CA ALA A 184 4.89 8.93 4.97
C ALA A 184 3.38 9.13 5.21
N ARG A 185 2.51 8.40 4.51
CA ARG A 185 1.06 8.43 4.74
C ARG A 185 0.39 7.07 4.50
N ILE A 186 -0.78 6.91 5.13
CA ILE A 186 -1.75 5.86 4.84
C ILE A 186 -2.95 6.50 4.15
N ASP A 187 -3.48 5.83 3.13
CA ASP A 187 -4.46 6.40 2.19
C ASP A 187 -5.37 5.29 1.67
N PRO A 188 -6.69 5.30 1.96
CA PRO A 188 -7.63 4.33 1.41
C PRO A 188 -7.90 4.55 -0.10
N GLY A 189 -7.38 5.63 -0.69
CA GLY A 189 -7.61 5.98 -2.09
C GLY A 189 -9.00 6.58 -2.32
N ALA A 190 -9.56 6.32 -3.50
CA ALA A 190 -10.88 6.83 -3.90
C ALA A 190 -12.07 5.97 -3.40
N GLY A 191 -11.80 4.81 -2.78
CA GLY A 191 -12.82 3.96 -2.19
C GLY A 191 -13.28 4.43 -0.81
N SER A 192 -14.20 3.69 -0.21
CA SER A 192 -14.41 3.76 1.25
C SER A 192 -13.15 3.25 1.98
N PRO A 193 -13.00 3.52 3.29
CA PRO A 193 -12.16 2.67 4.14
C PRO A 193 -12.60 1.18 4.06
N PRO A 194 -11.74 0.23 4.46
CA PRO A 194 -12.18 -1.11 4.80
C PRO A 194 -13.10 -1.07 6.03
N PRO A 195 -14.14 -1.95 6.10
CA PRO A 195 -15.06 -1.96 7.23
C PRO A 195 -14.38 -2.39 8.54
N ILE A 196 -13.35 -3.23 8.44
CA ILE A 196 -12.56 -3.75 9.57
C ILE A 196 -11.08 -3.72 9.18
N LEU A 197 -10.21 -3.35 10.11
CA LEU A 197 -8.75 -3.49 10.00
C LEU A 197 -8.19 -4.21 11.23
N HIS A 198 -7.54 -5.37 11.02
CA HIS A 198 -6.96 -6.19 12.08
C HIS A 198 -5.49 -5.85 12.33
N LEU A 199 -5.18 -5.46 13.56
CA LEU A 199 -3.87 -5.08 14.05
C LEU A 199 -3.42 -6.06 15.14
N GLU A 200 -2.59 -7.03 14.78
CA GLU A 200 -1.99 -7.94 15.76
C GLU A 200 -0.97 -7.20 16.63
N TYR A 201 -1.20 -7.12 17.94
CA TYR A 201 -0.28 -6.48 18.87
C TYR A 201 0.88 -7.42 19.23
N ARG A 202 2.10 -6.95 18.94
CA ARG A 202 3.36 -7.59 19.33
C ARG A 202 4.29 -6.50 19.85
N GLN A 203 4.63 -6.57 21.14
CA GLN A 203 5.36 -5.50 21.81
C GLN A 203 6.69 -5.15 21.12
N GLY A 204 6.91 -3.87 20.86
CA GLY A 204 8.10 -3.36 20.20
C GLY A 204 8.22 -3.68 18.70
N HIS A 205 7.21 -4.29 18.07
CA HIS A 205 7.19 -4.53 16.63
C HIS A 205 7.18 -3.19 15.86
N GLN A 206 8.02 -3.07 14.83
CA GLN A 206 8.35 -1.77 14.23
C GLN A 206 7.15 -1.04 13.61
N MET A 207 6.10 -1.75 13.17
CA MET A 207 4.89 -1.12 12.65
C MET A 207 4.07 -0.38 13.72
N TRP A 208 3.96 -0.91 14.95
CA TRP A 208 3.26 -0.23 16.05
C TRP A 208 3.90 1.12 16.39
N ARG A 209 5.24 1.16 16.39
CA ARG A 209 6.03 2.38 16.58
C ARG A 209 5.98 3.33 15.38
N ALA A 210 5.78 2.80 14.18
CA ALA A 210 5.74 3.60 12.97
C ALA A 210 4.37 4.26 12.74
N LEU A 211 3.25 3.56 13.00
CA LEU A 211 1.90 4.04 12.68
C LEU A 211 1.60 5.46 13.19
N PRO A 212 1.83 5.82 14.47
CA PRO A 212 1.53 7.17 14.99
C PRO A 212 2.34 8.30 14.34
N THR A 213 3.45 7.97 13.65
CA THR A 213 4.29 8.94 12.93
C THR A 213 3.84 9.18 11.48
N MET A 214 2.92 8.36 10.95
CA MET A 214 2.42 8.47 9.58
C MET A 214 1.27 9.49 9.49
N SER A 215 1.13 10.16 8.35
CA SER A 215 -0.07 10.97 8.11
C SER A 215 -1.26 10.08 7.76
N ALA A 216 -2.36 10.18 8.52
CA ALA A 216 -3.68 9.67 8.17
C ALA A 216 -4.61 10.87 7.93
N LYS A 217 -4.84 11.22 6.65
CA LYS A 217 -5.71 12.37 6.27
C LYS A 217 -7.19 11.99 6.12
N HIS A 218 -7.46 10.70 6.20
CA HIS A 218 -8.74 10.06 5.99
C HIS A 218 -8.88 8.96 7.05
N ARG A 219 -10.13 8.57 7.32
CA ARG A 219 -10.47 7.38 8.10
C ARG A 219 -9.82 6.16 7.45
N ILE A 220 -9.06 5.40 8.24
CA ILE A 220 -8.27 4.25 7.76
C ILE A 220 -9.05 2.93 7.77
N ALA A 221 -10.13 2.87 8.55
CA ALA A 221 -11.04 1.75 8.75
C ALA A 221 -12.32 2.28 9.41
N ASP A 222 -13.46 1.61 9.28
CA ASP A 222 -14.64 1.92 10.09
C ASP A 222 -14.51 1.35 11.52
N MET A 223 -13.95 0.14 11.64
CA MET A 223 -13.60 -0.48 12.91
C MET A 223 -12.14 -0.96 12.94
N LEU A 224 -11.40 -0.62 13.99
CA LEU A 224 -10.15 -1.31 14.32
C LEU A 224 -10.44 -2.53 15.19
N VAL A 225 -9.75 -3.63 14.90
CA VAL A 225 -9.64 -4.79 15.79
C VAL A 225 -8.17 -4.90 16.19
N ILE A 226 -7.90 -4.89 17.49
CA ILE A 226 -6.56 -5.05 18.06
C ILE A 226 -6.51 -6.41 18.74
N ASP A 227 -5.71 -7.32 18.19
CA ASP A 227 -5.59 -8.70 18.65
C ASP A 227 -4.31 -8.83 19.52
N VAL A 228 -4.46 -8.83 20.85
CA VAL A 228 -3.35 -8.83 21.82
C VAL A 228 -3.04 -10.25 22.30
N ALA A 229 -1.99 -10.85 21.72
CA ALA A 229 -1.56 -12.21 22.04
C ALA A 229 -0.61 -12.31 23.25
N HIS A 230 0.30 -11.34 23.43
CA HIS A 230 1.33 -11.40 24.47
C HIS A 230 1.85 -9.99 24.83
N VAL A 231 2.08 -9.75 26.12
CA VAL A 231 2.57 -8.48 26.69
C VAL A 231 3.65 -8.80 27.74
N VAL A 232 4.77 -8.06 27.71
CA VAL A 232 5.87 -8.15 28.69
C VAL A 232 5.86 -6.94 29.64
N ASP A 233 5.45 -5.77 29.15
CA ASP A 233 5.33 -4.52 29.91
C ASP A 233 3.94 -3.92 29.63
N ALA A 234 3.12 -3.83 30.68
CA ALA A 234 1.74 -3.39 30.58
C ALA A 234 1.60 -1.90 30.24
N ASP A 235 2.47 -1.04 30.78
CA ASP A 235 2.46 0.40 30.55
C ASP A 235 2.96 0.73 29.14
N ALA A 236 4.06 0.10 28.71
CA ALA A 236 4.59 0.27 27.36
C ALA A 236 3.59 -0.22 26.31
N ALA A 237 2.91 -1.36 26.54
CA ALA A 237 1.92 -1.89 25.63
C ALA A 237 0.64 -1.04 25.57
N ALA A 238 0.13 -0.58 26.70
CA ALA A 238 -0.98 0.37 26.73
C ALA A 238 -0.62 1.65 25.95
N THR A 239 0.58 2.20 26.17
CA THR A 239 1.07 3.42 25.49
C THR A 239 1.22 3.22 23.97
N GLU A 240 1.79 2.10 23.51
CA GLU A 240 1.91 1.78 22.07
C GLU A 240 0.53 1.61 21.41
N ILE A 241 -0.45 1.01 22.11
CA ILE A 241 -1.83 0.85 21.63
C ILE A 241 -2.57 2.19 21.60
N GLU A 242 -2.46 3.00 22.65
CA GLU A 242 -3.12 4.30 22.76
C GLU A 242 -2.69 5.24 21.64
N ALA A 243 -1.39 5.31 21.37
CA ALA A 243 -0.82 6.16 20.33
C ALA A 243 -1.40 5.83 18.95
N VAL A 244 -1.62 4.54 18.65
CA VAL A 244 -2.26 4.09 17.40
C VAL A 244 -3.75 4.45 17.36
N ILE A 245 -4.49 4.32 18.47
CA ILE A 245 -5.92 4.68 18.48
C ILE A 245 -6.11 6.19 18.36
N ARG A 246 -5.34 7.01 19.11
CA ARG A 246 -5.35 8.48 19.00
C ARG A 246 -4.99 8.93 17.57
N TRP A 247 -4.01 8.29 16.94
CA TRP A 247 -3.63 8.52 15.55
C TRP A 247 -4.75 8.21 14.55
N ALA A 248 -5.40 7.06 14.67
CA ALA A 248 -6.49 6.66 13.78
C ALA A 248 -7.74 7.54 13.95
N ALA A 249 -8.13 7.84 15.19
CA ALA A 249 -9.26 8.72 15.49
C ALA A 249 -9.05 10.15 14.98
N LYS A 250 -7.81 10.65 15.00
CA LYS A 250 -7.44 11.94 14.39
C LYS A 250 -7.71 11.96 12.88
N GLY A 251 -7.35 10.90 12.14
CA GLY A 251 -7.60 10.84 10.70
C GLY A 251 -9.09 10.84 10.33
N ALA A 252 -9.91 10.14 11.11
CA ALA A 252 -11.37 10.18 10.95
C ALA A 252 -11.98 11.55 11.32
N ARG A 253 -11.41 12.24 12.31
CA ARG A 253 -11.80 13.61 12.69
C ARG A 253 -11.48 14.62 11.58
N GLU A 254 -10.26 14.61 11.03
CA GLU A 254 -9.84 15.50 9.94
C GLU A 254 -10.73 15.33 8.69
N GLU A 255 -11.13 14.08 8.38
CA GLU A 255 -12.11 13.81 7.30
C GLU A 255 -13.48 14.44 7.59
N LYS A 256 -14.02 14.27 8.81
CA LYS A 256 -15.35 14.78 9.19
C LYS A 256 -15.39 16.31 9.19
N GLU A 257 -14.34 16.97 9.66
CA GLU A 257 -14.18 18.43 9.61
C GLU A 257 -14.04 18.93 8.16
N ALA A 258 -13.22 18.28 7.33
CA ALA A 258 -13.10 18.61 5.91
C ALA A 258 -14.41 18.41 5.13
N ALA A 259 -15.20 17.39 5.46
CA ALA A 259 -16.52 17.14 4.88
C ALA A 259 -17.56 18.20 5.32
N ALA A 260 -17.55 18.61 6.59
CA ALA A 260 -18.41 19.68 7.11
C ALA A 260 -18.11 21.02 6.42
N ASN A 261 -16.83 21.39 6.32
CA ASN A 261 -16.41 22.62 5.64
C ASN A 261 -16.84 22.63 4.17
N LYS A 262 -16.62 21.54 3.42
CA LYS A 262 -17.09 21.40 2.02
C LYS A 262 -18.61 21.55 1.87
N ARG A 263 -19.41 21.08 2.84
CA ARG A 263 -20.88 21.28 2.85
C ARG A 263 -21.23 22.75 3.04
N GLN A 264 -20.58 23.44 3.99
CA GLN A 264 -20.80 24.87 4.24
C GLN A 264 -20.47 25.72 3.00
N THR A 265 -19.34 25.47 2.32
CA THR A 265 -18.96 26.23 1.11
C THR A 265 -20.00 26.08 -0.01
N LYS A 266 -20.50 24.85 -0.25
CA LYS A 266 -21.55 24.58 -1.25
C LYS A 266 -22.87 25.28 -0.92
N VAL A 267 -23.28 25.29 0.35
CA VAL A 267 -24.51 26.01 0.79
C VAL A 267 -24.35 27.52 0.62
N GLY A 268 -23.17 28.07 0.90
CA GLY A 268 -22.87 29.49 0.63
C GLY A 268 -23.00 29.84 -0.85
N GLN A 269 -22.32 29.10 -1.73
CA GLN A 269 -22.38 29.30 -3.18
C GLN A 269 -23.80 29.13 -3.75
N SER A 270 -24.53 28.12 -3.29
CA SER A 270 -25.91 27.89 -3.73
C SER A 270 -26.85 29.00 -3.27
N ARG A 271 -26.64 29.60 -2.09
CA ARG A 271 -27.42 30.76 -1.61
C ARG A 271 -27.10 32.03 -2.39
N THR A 272 -25.85 32.26 -2.80
CA THR A 272 -25.53 33.39 -3.70
C THR A 272 -26.15 33.22 -5.09
N ALA A 273 -26.36 31.98 -5.55
CA ALA A 273 -27.06 31.71 -6.82
C ALA A 273 -28.59 31.91 -6.72
N THR A 274 -29.24 31.50 -5.62
CA THR A 274 -30.69 31.74 -5.44
C THR A 274 -31.05 33.16 -5.04
N ALA A 275 -30.18 33.89 -4.32
CA ALA A 275 -30.38 35.30 -4.01
C ALA A 275 -30.42 36.21 -5.25
N ALA A 276 -29.91 35.75 -6.39
CA ALA A 276 -30.03 36.43 -7.68
C ALA A 276 -31.31 36.09 -8.46
N ALA A 277 -32.13 35.14 -7.97
CA ALA A 277 -33.27 34.58 -8.71
C ALA A 277 -34.63 34.72 -7.99
N ASP A 278 -34.67 34.74 -6.64
CA ASP A 278 -35.93 34.66 -5.89
C ASP A 278 -36.08 35.80 -4.86
N ALA A 279 -36.50 36.96 -5.37
CA ALA A 279 -36.92 38.10 -4.56
C ALA A 279 -38.44 38.05 -4.26
N GLY A 280 -39.02 36.88 -3.95
CA GLY A 280 -40.46 36.68 -4.10
C GLY A 280 -41.23 35.73 -3.19
N ASN A 281 -40.66 35.03 -2.19
CA ASN A 281 -41.51 34.19 -1.32
C ASN A 281 -41.09 34.01 0.16
N LYS A 282 -42.03 33.56 1.00
CA LYS A 282 -41.89 33.41 2.46
C LYS A 282 -42.20 31.98 2.95
N ARG A 283 -41.55 31.59 4.06
CA ARG A 283 -41.72 30.35 4.86
C ARG A 283 -41.20 29.05 4.23
N PRO A 284 -41.01 27.96 5.02
CA PRO A 284 -41.02 27.88 6.49
C PRO A 284 -39.63 27.57 7.10
N ALA A 285 -39.54 27.57 8.43
CA ALA A 285 -38.39 27.04 9.14
C ALA A 285 -38.43 25.50 9.19
N PHE A 286 -37.29 24.84 9.03
CA PHE A 286 -37.13 23.41 9.29
C PHE A 286 -36.68 23.16 10.74
N PRO A 287 -37.12 22.08 11.39
CA PRO A 287 -36.68 21.71 12.74
C PRO A 287 -35.21 21.25 12.75
N ALA A 288 -34.60 21.25 13.94
CA ALA A 288 -33.24 20.75 14.12
C ALA A 288 -33.18 19.23 13.90
N LEU A 289 -32.20 18.78 13.13
CA LEU A 289 -31.81 17.37 13.07
C LEU A 289 -31.09 17.01 14.38
N GLU A 290 -31.68 16.14 15.18
CA GLU A 290 -30.98 15.51 16.30
C GLU A 290 -29.81 14.69 15.74
N HIS A 291 -28.59 15.21 15.89
CA HIS A 291 -27.38 14.50 15.48
C HIS A 291 -27.07 13.42 16.52
N GLY A 292 -27.64 12.23 16.32
CA GLY A 292 -27.12 10.98 16.88
C GLY A 292 -25.59 10.98 16.74
N HIS A 293 -24.89 10.79 17.85
CA HIS A 293 -23.45 11.00 17.91
C HIS A 293 -22.70 9.77 17.41
N ASP A 294 -22.79 9.51 16.10
CA ASP A 294 -22.01 8.48 15.41
C ASP A 294 -20.53 8.57 15.83
N PRO A 295 -19.94 7.47 16.34
CA PRO A 295 -18.56 7.48 16.80
C PRO A 295 -17.62 7.83 15.65
N LEU A 296 -16.48 8.45 15.97
CA LEU A 296 -15.45 8.77 14.98
C LEU A 296 -14.69 7.52 14.52
N LEU A 297 -14.63 6.51 15.39
CA LEU A 297 -13.98 5.23 15.14
C LEU A 297 -14.57 4.18 16.09
N ALA A 298 -14.82 2.96 15.60
CA ALA A 298 -15.08 1.81 16.47
C ALA A 298 -13.77 1.07 16.75
N VAL A 299 -13.56 0.59 17.97
CA VAL A 299 -12.38 -0.20 18.37
C VAL A 299 -12.82 -1.43 19.15
N LYS A 300 -12.28 -2.59 18.78
CA LYS A 300 -12.32 -3.81 19.60
C LYS A 300 -10.91 -4.17 20.02
N CYS A 301 -10.75 -4.54 21.28
CA CYS A 301 -9.50 -5.10 21.79
C CYS A 301 -9.78 -6.52 22.26
N HIS A 302 -9.22 -7.50 21.55
CA HIS A 302 -9.25 -8.90 21.93
C HIS A 302 -7.99 -9.19 22.74
N ILE A 303 -8.14 -9.67 23.97
CA ILE A 303 -7.02 -9.94 24.87
C ILE A 303 -6.99 -11.45 25.18
N ALA A 304 -5.88 -12.10 24.85
CA ALA A 304 -5.71 -13.53 25.08
C ALA A 304 -5.67 -13.88 26.57
N ALA A 305 -6.15 -15.08 26.93
CA ALA A 305 -6.28 -15.55 28.32
C ALA A 305 -5.00 -15.51 29.17
N GLY A 306 -3.82 -15.54 28.53
CA GLY A 306 -2.51 -15.48 29.19
C GLY A 306 -1.98 -14.08 29.49
N VAL A 307 -2.70 -13.00 29.15
CA VAL A 307 -2.26 -11.62 29.40
C VAL A 307 -2.68 -11.16 30.80
N GLY A 308 -1.76 -10.55 31.54
CA GLY A 308 -1.97 -10.17 32.94
C GLY A 308 -3.09 -9.15 33.18
N ALA A 309 -3.81 -9.31 34.30
CA ALA A 309 -4.94 -8.46 34.68
C ALA A 309 -4.59 -6.96 34.77
N GLU A 310 -3.36 -6.63 35.18
CA GLU A 310 -2.83 -5.26 35.22
C GLU A 310 -2.93 -4.56 33.85
N PHE A 311 -2.52 -5.23 32.76
CA PHE A 311 -2.67 -4.71 31.40
C PHE A 311 -4.15 -4.57 31.01
N VAL A 312 -4.99 -5.55 31.38
CA VAL A 312 -6.43 -5.51 31.10
C VAL A 312 -7.08 -4.29 31.76
N ASP A 313 -6.75 -4.00 33.02
CA ASP A 313 -7.31 -2.85 33.75
C ASP A 313 -6.70 -1.52 33.29
N ARG A 314 -5.42 -1.50 32.92
CA ARG A 314 -4.77 -0.33 32.28
C ARG A 314 -5.44 0.03 30.96
N VAL A 315 -5.73 -0.97 30.12
CA VAL A 315 -6.44 -0.82 28.85
C VAL A 315 -7.90 -0.39 29.06
N LYS A 316 -8.61 -0.90 30.08
CA LYS A 316 -9.95 -0.41 30.44
C LYS A 316 -9.94 1.07 30.83
N GLY A 317 -8.99 1.50 31.66
CA GLY A 317 -8.86 2.91 32.10
C GLY A 317 -8.58 3.84 30.91
N MET A 318 -7.58 3.50 30.10
CA MET A 318 -7.25 4.17 28.85
C MET A 318 -8.47 4.24 27.88
N PHE A 319 -9.28 3.19 27.80
CA PHE A 319 -10.51 3.20 27.00
C PHE A 319 -11.64 4.04 27.57
N ALA A 320 -11.70 4.28 28.89
CA ALA A 320 -12.62 5.24 29.47
C ALA A 320 -12.26 6.69 29.07
N GLU A 321 -10.97 7.04 29.11
CA GLU A 321 -10.47 8.34 28.64
C GLU A 321 -10.73 8.55 27.13
N LEU A 322 -10.53 7.52 26.31
CA LEU A 322 -10.75 7.59 24.86
C LEU A 322 -12.23 7.71 24.44
N GLN A 323 -13.21 7.48 25.34
CA GLN A 323 -14.61 7.77 25.04
C GLN A 323 -14.88 9.27 24.81
N GLU A 324 -14.09 10.16 25.43
CA GLU A 324 -14.19 11.61 25.17
C GLU A 324 -13.88 11.95 23.70
N LEU A 325 -13.02 11.17 23.05
CA LEU A 325 -12.70 11.28 21.62
C LEU A 325 -13.78 10.68 20.70
N ARG A 326 -14.94 10.28 21.26
CA ARG A 326 -16.04 9.59 20.54
C ARG A 326 -15.58 8.30 19.87
N VAL A 327 -14.70 7.55 20.53
CA VAL A 327 -14.30 6.20 20.12
C VAL A 327 -15.19 5.21 20.85
N GLU A 328 -15.94 4.38 20.13
CA GLU A 328 -16.68 3.28 20.76
C GLU A 328 -15.71 2.12 20.99
N VAL A 329 -15.45 1.74 22.25
CA VAL A 329 -14.49 0.67 22.56
C VAL A 329 -15.12 -0.52 23.28
N LYS A 330 -14.76 -1.74 22.84
CA LYS A 330 -15.15 -3.01 23.49
C LYS A 330 -13.92 -3.87 23.76
N VAL A 331 -13.69 -4.20 25.03
CA VAL A 331 -12.74 -5.23 25.46
C VAL A 331 -13.43 -6.59 25.39
N LEU A 332 -12.82 -7.56 24.71
CA LEU A 332 -13.24 -8.96 24.75
C LEU A 332 -12.08 -9.78 25.29
N LEU A 333 -12.30 -10.46 26.41
CA LEU A 333 -11.35 -11.42 26.96
C LEU A 333 -11.57 -12.78 26.27
N SER A 334 -10.52 -13.39 25.74
CA SER A 334 -10.57 -14.78 25.32
C SER A 334 -10.65 -15.68 26.55
N CYS A 335 -11.66 -16.55 26.59
CA CYS A 335 -11.77 -17.65 27.54
C CYS A 335 -11.08 -18.90 26.97
#